data_AF-A0AAV4VCX9-F1
#
_entry.id   AF-A0AAV4VCX9-F1
#
_cell.length_a   1.000
_cell.length_b   1.000
_cell.length_c   1.000
_cell.angle_alpha   90.00
_cell.angle_beta   90.00
_cell.angle_gamma   90.00
#
_symmetry.space_group_name_H-M   'P 1'
#
loop_
_entity.id
_entity.type
_entity.pdbx_description
1 polymer ?
#
loop_
_entity_poly.entity_id
_entity_poly.type
_entity_poly.pdbx_seq_one_letter_code
_entity_poly.pdbx_strand_id
1 'polypeptide(L)'
;MVQELELYVCGDVSMAEDVNQTLRAIIQTCGHMNTIAVDNVLKRLREENRYHEDIFGITLKTAEVTHRGRVEAKNRRSTSSS
;
A
#
# COMPACT_ATOMS: atom_id res chain seq x y z
N MET A 1 8.81 -16.98 -23.29
CA MET A 1 8.79 -15.51 -23.13
C MET A 1 8.53 -15.22 -21.67
N VAL A 2 9.55 -14.76 -20.94
CA VAL A 2 9.36 -14.26 -19.57
C VAL A 2 9.27 -12.75 -19.74
N GLN A 3 8.10 -12.16 -19.54
CA GLN A 3 7.99 -10.70 -19.48
C GLN A 3 8.53 -10.28 -18.12
N GLU A 4 9.58 -9.45 -18.10
CA GLU A 4 10.12 -8.89 -16.87
C GLU A 4 9.22 -7.73 -16.42
N LEU A 5 8.43 -7.98 -15.37
CA LEU A 5 7.57 -6.99 -14.75
C LEU A 5 8.40 -5.95 -13.98
N GLU A 6 8.19 -4.66 -14.27
CA GLU A 6 8.61 -3.52 -13.46
C GLU A 6 7.37 -2.80 -12.90
N LEU A 7 7.39 -2.48 -11.61
CA LEU A 7 6.31 -1.81 -10.88
C LEU A 7 6.78 -0.43 -10.42
N TYR A 8 6.04 0.60 -10.81
CA TYR A 8 6.28 1.98 -10.40
C TYR A 8 5.05 2.53 -9.69
N VAL A 9 5.24 3.06 -8.48
CA VAL A 9 4.19 3.68 -7.67
C VAL A 9 4.64 5.08 -7.28
N CYS A 10 3.89 6.09 -7.70
CA CYS A 10 4.23 7.50 -7.48
C CYS A 10 3.00 8.29 -7.00
N GLY A 11 3.11 8.95 -5.84
CA GLY A 11 2.08 9.84 -5.29
C GLY A 11 2.10 9.88 -3.77
N ASP A 12 0.96 10.13 -3.12
CA ASP A 12 0.91 10.29 -1.66
C ASP A 12 0.95 8.96 -0.90
N VAL A 13 1.33 9.03 0.37
CA VAL A 13 1.47 7.84 1.25
C VAL A 13 0.19 7.02 1.38
N SER A 14 -1.00 7.64 1.34
CA SER A 14 -2.26 6.88 1.44
C SER A 14 -2.50 6.10 0.15
N MET A 15 -2.26 6.73 -1.00
CA MET A 15 -2.38 6.07 -2.30
C MET A 15 -1.37 4.91 -2.44
N ALA A 16 -0.12 5.11 -2.00
CA ALA A 16 0.88 4.05 -2.03
C ALA A 16 0.49 2.84 -1.16
N GLU A 17 -0.08 3.07 0.02
CA GLU A 17 -0.60 2.02 0.90
C GLU A 17 -1.78 1.26 0.25
N ASP A 18 -2.73 1.98 -0.36
CA ASP A 18 -3.87 1.38 -1.05
C ASP A 18 -3.41 0.51 -2.24
N VAL A 19 -2.41 0.97 -3.00
CA VAL A 19 -1.80 0.21 -4.09
C VAL A 19 -1.11 -1.05 -3.55
N ASN A 20 -0.37 -0.95 -2.45
CA ASN A 20 0.31 -2.09 -1.84
C ASN A 20 -0.69 -3.18 -1.40
N GLN A 21 -1.77 -2.79 -0.71
CA GLN A 21 -2.83 -3.70 -0.28
C GLN A 21 -3.53 -4.38 -1.47
N THR A 22 -3.81 -3.60 -2.52
CA THR A 22 -4.44 -4.14 -3.74
C THR A 22 -3.53 -5.13 -4.45
N LEU A 23 -2.24 -4.81 -4.58
CA LEU A 23 -1.25 -5.69 -5.19
C LEU A 23 -1.11 -7.01 -4.41
N ARG A 24 -1.07 -6.94 -3.07
CA ARG A 24 -1.06 -8.12 -2.20
C ARG A 24 -2.27 -9.01 -2.46
N ALA A 25 -3.46 -8.43 -2.52
CA ALA A 25 -4.69 -9.17 -2.80
C ALA A 25 -4.64 -9.86 -4.17
N ILE A 26 -4.17 -9.17 -5.21
CA ILE A 26 -4.01 -9.75 -6.56
C ILE A 26 -3.05 -10.94 -6.53
N ILE A 27 -1.86 -10.79 -5.93
CA ILE A 27 -0.88 -11.88 -5.85
C ILE A 27 -1.45 -13.07 -5.06
N GLN A 28 -2.16 -12.78 -3.97
CA GLN A 28 -2.77 -13.81 -3.13
C GLN A 28 -3.84 -14.59 -3.90
N THR A 29 -4.77 -13.90 -4.57
CA THR A 29 -5.90 -14.50 -5.29
C THR A 29 -5.45 -15.17 -6.59
N CYS A 30 -4.70 -14.48 -7.45
CA CYS A 30 -4.29 -15.02 -8.74
C CYS A 30 -3.16 -16.06 -8.61
N GLY A 31 -2.25 -15.87 -7.65
CA GLY A 31 -1.15 -16.78 -7.37
C GLY A 31 -1.51 -17.94 -6.45
N HIS A 32 -2.71 -17.95 -5.84
CA HIS A 32 -3.11 -18.89 -4.80
C HIS A 32 -2.09 -18.99 -3.65
N MET A 33 -1.53 -17.85 -3.26
CA MET A 33 -0.46 -17.75 -2.27
C MET A 33 -1.03 -17.43 -0.89
N ASN A 34 -0.31 -17.78 0.17
CA ASN A 34 -0.58 -17.27 1.50
C ASN A 34 0.15 -15.93 1.74
N THR A 35 -0.16 -15.25 2.84
CA THR A 35 0.40 -13.93 3.16
C THR A 35 1.94 -13.93 3.20
N ILE A 36 2.55 -14.96 3.78
CA ILE A 36 4.02 -15.09 3.86
C ILE A 36 4.64 -15.22 2.46
N ALA A 37 4.02 -16.00 1.58
CA ALA A 37 4.48 -16.15 0.20
C ALA A 37 4.32 -14.85 -0.60
N VAL A 38 3.23 -14.10 -0.40
CA VAL A 38 3.03 -12.76 -0.98
C VAL A 38 4.11 -11.80 -0.50
N ASP A 39 4.42 -11.77 0.80
CA ASP A 39 5.49 -10.95 1.36
C ASP A 39 6.85 -11.27 0.72
N ASN A 40 7.15 -12.55 0.54
CA ASN A 40 8.38 -12.99 -0.12
C ASN A 40 8.44 -12.55 -1.59
N VAL A 41 7.33 -12.59 -2.32
CA VAL A 41 7.26 -12.08 -3.71
C VAL A 41 7.55 -10.58 -3.76
N LEU A 42 6.90 -9.79 -2.91
CA LEU A 42 7.11 -8.34 -2.86
C LEU A 42 8.52 -7.97 -2.38
N LYS A 43 9.09 -8.75 -1.45
CA LYS A 43 10.48 -8.61 -1.02
C LYS A 43 11.44 -8.85 -2.17
N ARG A 44 11.27 -9.95 -2.91
CA ARG A 44 12.09 -10.29 -4.07
C ARG A 44 12.01 -9.21 -5.16
N LEU A 45 10.81 -8.70 -5.47
CA LEU A 45 10.64 -7.62 -6.44
C LEU A 45 11.41 -6.34 -6.05
N ARG A 46 11.49 -6.03 -4.75
CA ARG A 46 12.31 -4.90 -4.26
C ARG A 46 13.80 -5.20 -4.31
N GLU A 47 14.22 -6.40 -3.89
CA GLU A 47 15.63 -6.84 -3.93
C GLU A 47 16.17 -6.89 -5.37
N GLU A 48 15.34 -7.25 -6.34
CA GLU A 48 15.66 -7.25 -7.76
C GLU A 48 15.60 -5.84 -8.39
N ASN A 49 15.33 -4.78 -7.63
CA ASN A 49 15.10 -3.41 -8.12
C ASN A 49 14.01 -3.33 -9.20
N ARG A 50 12.88 -4.02 -8.99
CA ARG A 50 11.75 -4.07 -9.93
C ARG A 50 10.46 -3.51 -9.35
N TYR A 51 10.48 -3.07 -8.10
CA TYR A 51 9.38 -2.36 -7.46
C TYR A 51 9.92 -1.03 -6.92
N HIS A 52 9.59 0.05 -7.63
CA HIS A 52 10.02 1.40 -7.36
C HIS A 52 8.87 2.21 -6.75
N GLU A 53 9.16 2.86 -5.64
CA GLU A 53 8.22 3.71 -4.92
C GLU A 53 8.78 5.12 -4.83
N ASP A 54 8.05 6.08 -5.37
CA ASP A 54 8.32 7.51 -5.28
C ASP A 54 7.18 8.19 -4.53
N ILE A 55 7.25 8.07 -3.20
CA ILE A 55 6.19 8.52 -2.29
C ILE A 55 6.50 9.93 -1.85
N PHE A 56 5.72 10.86 -2.38
CA PHE A 56 5.69 12.23 -1.89
C PHE A 56 4.76 12.28 -0.67
N GLY A 57 4.99 13.21 0.26
CA GLY A 57 4.10 13.38 1.42
C GLY A 57 2.66 13.76 1.04
N ILE A 58 1.94 14.47 1.92
CA ILE A 58 0.56 14.90 1.62
C ILE A 58 0.61 16.01 0.55
N THR A 59 0.58 15.63 -0.73
CA THR A 59 0.76 16.58 -1.85
C THR A 59 -0.56 16.95 -2.55
N LEU A 60 -1.63 16.16 -2.43
CA LEU A 60 -2.96 16.50 -2.97
C LEU A 60 -4.06 16.13 -1.95
N LYS A 61 -5.01 17.05 -1.74
CA LYS A 61 -6.12 16.96 -0.76
C LYS A 61 -5.73 16.98 0.73
N THR A 62 -4.85 17.89 1.15
CA THR A 62 -4.59 18.14 2.58
C THR A 62 -5.87 18.31 3.40
N ALA A 63 -6.90 18.99 2.88
CA ALA A 63 -8.16 19.18 3.61
C ALA A 63 -8.94 17.87 3.86
N GLU A 64 -9.20 17.07 2.81
CA GLU A 64 -10.01 15.85 2.89
C GLU A 64 -9.30 14.74 3.65
N VAL A 65 -8.01 14.52 3.38
CA VAL A 65 -7.20 13.49 4.04
C VAL A 65 -6.96 13.82 5.51
N THR A 66 -6.69 15.10 5.83
CA THR A 66 -6.57 15.51 7.24
C THR A 66 -7.93 15.43 7.95
N HIS A 67 -9.04 15.74 7.26
CA HIS A 67 -10.37 15.59 7.84
C HIS A 67 -10.66 14.11 8.17
N ARG A 68 -10.45 13.20 7.22
CA ARG A 68 -10.60 11.75 7.43
C ARG A 68 -9.72 11.25 8.57
N GLY A 69 -8.42 11.58 8.57
CA GLY A 69 -7.50 11.19 9.65
C GLY A 69 -7.92 11.72 11.03
N ARG A 70 -8.47 12.94 11.11
CA ARG A 70 -9.03 13.48 12.37
C ARG A 70 -10.28 12.73 12.82
N VAL A 71 -11.18 12.39 11.89
CA VAL A 71 -12.39 11.61 12.19
C VAL A 71 -12.03 10.22 12.69
N GLU A 72 -11.09 9.53 12.02
CA GLU A 72 -10.62 8.20 12.44
C GLU A 72 -9.93 8.25 13.82
N ALA A 73 -9.06 9.23 14.05
CA ALA A 73 -8.40 9.41 15.34
C ALA A 73 -9.39 9.78 16.47
N LYS A 74 -10.48 10.49 16.16
CA LYS A 74 -11.57 10.75 17.10
C LYS A 74 -12.31 9.46 17.43
N ASN A 75 -12.63 8.65 16.41
CA ASN A 75 -13.40 7.42 16.58
C ASN A 75 -12.63 6.38 17.42
N ARG A 76 -11.32 6.25 17.20
CA ARG A 76 -10.42 5.38 17.99
C ARG A 76 -10.37 5.75 19.47
N ARG A 77 -10.43 7.05 19.79
CA ARG A 77 -10.46 7.53 21.19
C ARG A 77 -11.76 7.20 21.89
N SER A 78 -12.89 7.31 21.20
CA SER A 78 -14.20 6.93 21.76
C SER A 78 -14.30 5.41 22.03
N THR A 79 -13.69 4.57 21.20
CA THR A 79 -13.68 3.11 21.42
C THR A 79 -12.74 2.65 22.54
N SER A 80 -11.74 3.46 22.92
CA SER A 80 -10.81 3.15 24.02
C SER A 80 -11.30 3.58 25.41
N SER A 81 -12.47 4.22 25.50
CA SER A 81 -13.04 4.77 26.74
C SER A 81 -14.36 4.10 27.14
N SER A 82 -14.64 2.90 26.64
CA SER A 82 -15.77 2.04 27.02
C SER A 82 -15.27 0.71 27.57
#